data_AF-A0A256IPH2-F1
#
_entry.id   AF-A0A256IPH2-F1
#
_cell.length_a   1.000
_cell.length_b   1.000
_cell.length_c   1.000
_cell.angle_alpha   90.00
_cell.angle_beta   90.00
_cell.angle_gamma   90.00
#
_symmetry.space_group_name_H-M   'P 1'
#
loop_
_entity.id
_entity.type
_entity.pdbx_description
1 polymer ?
#
loop_
_entity_poly.entity_id
_entity_poly.type
_entity_poly.pdbx_seq_one_letter_code
_entity_poly.pdbx_strand_id
1 'polypeptide(L)' 'VEESVEEIEAELADAGVEVENRLDSPLGATGEAGAVYVRDPFGYRVELKARV' A
#
# COMPACT_ATOMS: atom_id res chain seq x y z
N VAL A 1 13.81 -4.56 7.97
CA VAL A 1 13.44 -4.33 6.57
C VAL A 1 12.50 -3.15 6.58
N GLU A 2 13.02 -2.02 6.14
CA GLU A 2 12.23 -0.84 5.76
C GLU A 2 11.63 -1.19 4.39
N GLU A 3 10.32 -0.99 4.22
CA GLU A 3 9.63 -1.23 2.95
C GLU A 3 9.03 0.11 2.54
N SER A 4 9.52 0.65 1.43
CA SER A 4 8.99 1.86 0.81
C SER A 4 7.66 1.59 0.12
N VAL A 5 6.86 2.63 -0.13
CA VAL A 5 5.61 2.47 -0.87
C VAL A 5 5.88 2.02 -2.31
N GLU A 6 7.01 2.44 -2.88
CA GLU A 6 7.46 2.07 -4.22
C GLU A 6 7.78 0.57 -4.33
N GLU A 7 8.40 -0.02 -3.30
CA GLU A 7 8.64 -1.47 -3.26
C GLU A 7 7.33 -2.25 -3.20
N ILE A 8 6.36 -1.79 -2.39
CA ILE A 8 5.03 -2.40 -2.32
C ILE A 8 4.34 -2.35 -3.69
N GLU A 9 4.37 -1.21 -4.38
CA GLU A 9 3.76 -1.08 -5.72
C GLU A 9 4.41 -2.00 -6.75
N ALA A 10 5.74 -2.16 -6.70
CA ALA A 10 6.47 -3.06 -7.59
C ALA A 10 6.06 -4.53 -7.37
N GLU A 11 5.98 -4.98 -6.11
CA GLU A 11 5.55 -6.35 -5.81
C GLU A 11 4.09 -6.61 -6.23
N LEU A 12 3.20 -5.64 -6.02
CA LEU A 12 1.81 -5.74 -6.44
C LEU A 12 1.69 -5.83 -7.96
N ALA A 13 2.45 -5.02 -8.70
CA ALA A 13 2.47 -5.06 -10.16
C ALA A 13 2.98 -6.40 -10.69
N ASP A 14 4.06 -6.94 -10.12
CA ASP A 14 4.60 -8.26 -10.47
C ASP A 14 3.60 -9.39 -10.17
N ALA A 15 2.78 -9.22 -9.13
CA ALA A 15 1.70 -10.14 -8.78
C ALA A 15 0.41 -9.94 -9.62
N GLY A 16 0.35 -8.90 -10.47
CA GLY A 16 -0.84 -8.55 -11.25
C GLY A 16 -1.99 -7.99 -10.42
N VAL A 17 -1.71 -7.39 -9.26
CA VAL A 17 -2.70 -6.75 -8.39
C VAL A 17 -2.77 -5.26 -8.72
N GLU A 18 -3.98 -4.78 -9.04
CA GLU A 18 -4.21 -3.36 -9.34
C GLU A 18 -4.25 -2.51 -8.07
N VAL A 19 -3.54 -1.39 -8.09
CA VAL A 19 -3.61 -0.35 -7.06
C VAL A 19 -4.76 0.61 -7.38
N GLU A 20 -5.77 0.65 -6.51
CA GLU A 20 -6.91 1.56 -6.64
C GLU A 20 -6.50 3.01 -6.33
N ASN A 21 -5.59 3.20 -5.38
CA ASN A 21 -5.18 4.52 -4.92
C ASN A 21 -3.83 4.48 -4.16
N ARG A 22 -3.09 5.59 -4.19
CA ARG A 22 -1.84 5.82 -3.46
C ARG A 22 -1.95 7.11 -2.63
N LEU A 23 -1.45 7.09 -1.40
CA LEU A 23 -1.30 8.25 -0.54
C LEU A 23 0.16 8.32 -0.06
N ASP A 24 0.84 9.43 -0.31
CA ASP A 24 2.29 9.52 -0.04
C ASP A 24 2.63 9.65 1.46
N SER A 25 1.79 10.30 2.25
CA SER A 25 2.04 10.50 3.68
C SER A 25 0.76 10.66 4.53
N PRO A 26 -0.17 9.69 4.50
CA PRO A 26 -1.34 9.73 5.36
C PRO A 26 -0.97 9.52 6.84
N LEU A 27 -1.72 10.19 7.73
CA LEU A 27 -1.60 9.99 9.18
C LEU A 27 -2.11 8.60 9.59
N GLY A 28 -1.22 7.79 10.15
CA GLY A 28 -1.51 6.52 10.80
C GLY A 28 -1.52 6.63 12.33
N ALA A 29 -1.66 5.49 13.01
CA ALA A 29 -1.74 5.45 14.47
C ALA A 29 -0.44 5.86 15.18
N THR A 30 0.71 5.67 14.53
CA THR A 30 2.04 5.89 15.11
C THR A 30 2.84 7.00 14.41
N GLY A 31 2.28 7.65 13.39
CA GLY A 31 2.96 8.64 12.57
C GLY A 31 2.43 8.65 11.14
N GLU A 32 3.10 9.40 10.27
CA GLU A 32 2.77 9.49 8.84
C GLU A 32 3.62 8.48 8.06
N ALA A 33 2.97 7.71 7.18
CA ALA A 33 3.65 6.72 6.33
C ALA A 33 2.84 6.49 5.06
N GLY A 34 3.52 6.38 3.92
CA GLY A 34 2.89 6.11 2.63
C GLY A 34 2.00 4.88 2.67
N ALA A 35 0.93 4.89 1.89
CA ALA A 35 -0.01 3.77 1.80
C ALA A 35 -0.55 3.58 0.38
N VAL A 36 -0.85 2.33 0.03
CA VAL A 36 -1.58 1.96 -1.18
C VAL A 36 -2.84 1.19 -0.83
N TYR A 37 -3.86 1.33 -1.67
CA TYR A 37 -5.14 0.65 -1.53
C TYR A 37 -5.33 -0.32 -2.70
N VAL A 38 -5.76 -1.55 -2.38
CA VAL A 38 -6.07 -2.58 -3.38
C VAL A 38 -7.43 -3.22 -3.07
N ARG A 39 -7.98 -3.94 -4.06
CA ARG A 39 -9.12 -4.85 -3.86
C ARG A 39 -8.67 -6.28 -3.81
N ASP A 40 -9.16 -7.00 -2.80
CA ASP A 40 -9.07 -8.44 -2.78
C ASP A 40 -10.16 -9.08 -3.67
N PRO A 41 -10.08 -10.40 -3.96
CA PRO A 41 -11.07 -11.10 -4.77
C PRO A 41 -12.49 -11.13 -4.20
N PHE A 42 -12.67 -10.83 -2.91
CA PHE A 42 -13.98 -10.76 -2.26
C PHE A 42 -14.55 -9.33 -2.30
N GLY A 43 -13.80 -8.38 -2.85
CA GLY A 43 -14.18 -6.98 -2.96
C GLY A 43 -13.91 -6.17 -1.70
N TYR A 44 -13.12 -6.66 -0.73
CA TYR A 44 -12.70 -5.84 0.40
C TYR A 44 -11.58 -4.88 0.00
N ARG A 45 -11.61 -3.68 0.60
CA ARG A 45 -10.51 -2.72 0.46
C ARG A 45 -9.43 -3.06 1.47
N VAL A 46 -8.21 -3.26 0.97
CA VAL A 46 -7.04 -3.50 1.81
C VAL A 46 -6.12 -2.28 1.70
N GLU A 47 -5.68 -1.77 2.85
CA GLU A 47 -4.67 -0.72 2.93
C GLU A 47 -3.32 -1.35 3.32
N LEU A 48 -2.30 -1.15 2.49
CA LEU A 48 -0.94 -1.59 2.74
C LEU A 48 -0.09 -0.35 3.04
N LYS A 49 0.68 -0.39 4.13
CA LYS A 49 1.47 0.74 4.62
C LYS A 49 2.96 0.49 4.44
N ALA A 50 3.67 1.51 3.96
CA ALA A 50 5.12 1.56 4.04
C ALA A 50 5.56 1.48 5.51
N ARG A 51 6.69 0.83 5.75
CA ARG A 51 7.26 0.70 7.09
C ARG A 51 8.25 1.84 7.35
N VAL A 52 8.00 2.59 8.42
CA VAL A 52 8.93 3.56 9.02
C VAL A 52 9.69 2.97 10.19
#